data_AF-A0A382ILB8-F1
#
_entry.id   AF-A0A382ILB8-F1
#
_cell.length_a   1.000
_cell.length_b   1.000
_cell.length_c   1.000
_cell.angle_alpha   90.00
_cell.angle_beta   90.00
_cell.angle_gamma   90.00
#
_symmetry.space_group_name_H-M   'P 1'
#
loop_
_entity.id
_entity.type
_entity.pdbx_description
1 polymer ?
#
loop_
_entity_poly.entity_id
_entity_poly.type
_entity_poly.pdbx_seq_one_letter_code
_entity_poly.pdbx_strand_id
1 'polypeptide(L)' 'MEIDKHKFVWVCAIEPKHTPDESIWEFMPQKRYKNADSVPLNRYGNGPFCKFTIPKAIVASGVYAMTADGKVKYIGECQN' A
#
# COMPACT_ATOMS: atom_id res chain seq x y z
N MET A 1 -4.82 9.51 -16.17
CA MET A 1 -3.36 9.29 -16.24
C MET A 1 -3.10 8.32 -17.39
N GLU A 2 -1.96 8.41 -18.09
CA GLU A 2 -1.56 7.42 -19.10
C GLU A 2 -0.24 6.79 -18.69
N ILE A 3 -0.17 5.45 -18.74
CA ILE A 3 1.03 4.67 -18.44
C ILE A 3 1.22 3.70 -19.60
N ASP A 4 2.34 3.81 -20.30
CA ASP A 4 2.66 3.01 -21.49
C ASP A 4 1.47 2.86 -22.48
N LYS A 5 0.85 3.98 -22.86
CA LYS A 5 -0.32 4.06 -23.77
C LYS A 5 -1.62 3.48 -23.23
N HIS A 6 -1.65 3.00 -21.99
CA HIS A 6 -2.86 2.58 -21.31
C HIS A 6 -3.44 3.73 -20.49
N LYS A 7 -4.73 4.03 -20.70
CA LYS A 7 -5.44 5.06 -19.96
C LYS A 7 -5.95 4.51 -18.62
N PHE A 8 -5.55 5.18 -17.54
CA PHE A 8 -6.03 4.92 -16.19
C PHE A 8 -7.02 6.00 -15.77
N VAL A 9 -8.14 5.55 -15.21
CA VAL A 9 -9.16 6.39 -14.58
C VAL A 9 -8.83 6.53 -13.10
N TRP A 10 -8.89 7.75 -12.58
CA TRP A 10 -8.73 7.97 -11.15
C TRP A 10 -9.97 7.46 -10.41
N VAL A 11 -9.75 6.69 -9.33
CA VAL A 11 -10.84 6.06 -8.58
C VAL A 11 -10.99 6.64 -7.19
N CYS A 12 -9.90 6.74 -6.42
CA CYS A 12 -9.93 7.34 -5.09
C CYS A 12 -8.53 7.78 -4.63
N ALA A 13 -8.47 8.63 -3.61
CA ALA A 13 -7.29 8.79 -2.80
C ALA A 13 -7.17 7.61 -1.81
N ILE A 14 -5.95 7.25 -1.43
CA ILE A 14 -5.67 6.32 -0.35
C ILE A 14 -4.86 7.07 0.71
N GLU A 15 -5.28 6.94 1.96
CA GLU A 15 -4.62 7.59 3.09
C GLU A 15 -4.26 6.54 4.13
N PRO A 16 -3.11 6.68 4.81
CA PRO A 16 -2.83 5.90 6.00
C PRO A 16 -3.95 6.06 7.01
N LYS A 17 -4.20 5.00 7.78
CA LYS A 17 -5.01 5.10 8.98
C LYS A 17 -4.36 6.07 9.94
N HIS A 18 -5.16 6.93 10.54
CA HIS A 18 -4.72 7.81 11.59
C HIS A 18 -5.08 7.26 12.98
N THR A 19 -4.30 7.65 13.97
CA THR A 19 -4.62 7.53 15.39
C THR A 19 -5.66 8.59 15.79
N PRO A 20 -6.26 8.51 17.00
CA PRO A 20 -7.23 9.51 17.46
C PRO A 20 -6.71 10.95 17.54
N ASP A 21 -5.39 11.14 17.63
CA ASP A 21 -4.69 12.43 17.61
C ASP A 21 -4.21 12.84 16.20
N GLU A 22 -4.78 12.23 15.15
CA GLU A 22 -4.52 12.53 13.73
C GLU A 22 -3.10 12.19 13.23
N SER A 23 -2.25 11.58 14.06
CA SER A 23 -0.95 11.05 13.61
C SER A 23 -1.11 9.78 12.76
N ILE A 24 -0.12 9.42 11.95
CA ILE A 24 -0.17 8.16 11.18
C ILE A 24 -0.10 6.97 12.15
N TRP A 25 -1.03 6.02 12.01
CA TRP A 25 -0.98 4.77 12.75
C TRP A 25 0.15 3.86 12.23
N GLU A 26 1.24 3.83 12.99
CA GLU A 26 2.42 3.03 12.72
C GLU A 26 2.46 1.73 13.55
N PHE A 27 2.99 0.66 12.96
CA PHE A 27 3.21 -0.61 13.65
C PHE A 27 4.47 -1.32 13.15
N MET A 28 4.99 -2.23 13.98
CA MET A 28 6.22 -2.99 13.73
C MET A 28 5.91 -4.48 13.54
N PRO A 29 5.44 -4.91 12.35
CA PRO A 29 5.03 -6.28 12.11
C PRO A 29 6.15 -7.30 12.33
N GLN A 30 7.41 -6.92 12.04
CA GLN A 30 8.59 -7.75 12.28
C GLN A 30 8.75 -8.18 13.75
N LYS A 31 8.28 -7.38 14.71
CA LYS A 31 8.33 -7.73 16.14
C LYS A 31 7.33 -8.84 16.52
N ARG A 32 6.35 -9.15 15.66
CA ARG A 32 5.32 -10.16 15.92
C ARG A 32 5.74 -11.58 15.58
N TYR A 33 6.76 -11.74 14.73
CA TYR A 33 7.20 -13.05 14.26
C TYR A 33 8.45 -13.50 15.02
N LYS A 34 8.49 -14.78 15.42
CA LYS A 34 9.70 -15.39 15.96
C LYS A 34 10.73 -15.51 14.83
N ASN A 35 11.95 -15.05 15.08
CA ASN A 35 13.08 -15.18 14.17
C ASN A 35 14.17 -16.01 14.87
N ALA A 36 13.93 -17.32 15.03
CA ALA A 36 14.78 -18.21 15.81
C ALA A 36 16.22 -18.26 15.27
N ASP A 37 16.35 -18.24 13.94
CA ASP A 37 17.65 -18.30 13.25
C ASP A 37 18.27 -16.91 13.03
N SER A 38 17.69 -15.85 13.61
CA SER A 38 18.16 -14.46 13.50
C SER A 38 18.41 -14.02 12.05
N VAL A 39 17.57 -14.50 11.12
CA VAL A 39 17.68 -14.18 9.69
C VAL A 39 17.52 -12.68 9.49
N PRO A 40 18.42 -12.01 8.75
CA PRO A 40 18.28 -10.60 8.45
C PRO A 40 16.94 -10.32 7.76
N LEU A 41 16.26 -9.26 8.19
CA LEU A 41 15.06 -8.80 7.51
C LEU A 41 15.41 -8.34 6.09
N ASN A 42 14.42 -8.41 5.19
CA ASN A 42 14.51 -7.69 3.92
C ASN A 42 14.83 -6.21 4.19
N ARG A 43 15.55 -5.54 3.29
CA ARG A 43 15.89 -4.12 3.43
C ARG A 43 14.68 -3.20 3.63
N TYR A 44 13.50 -3.62 3.18
CA TYR A 44 12.21 -2.94 3.38
C TYR A 44 11.37 -3.53 4.52
N GLY A 45 11.84 -4.60 5.15
CA GLY A 45 11.19 -5.28 6.27
C GLY A 45 11.46 -4.63 7.62
N ASN A 46 12.47 -3.76 7.71
CA ASN A 46 12.84 -3.06 8.93
C ASN A 46 12.31 -1.62 8.91
N GLY A 47 11.29 -1.34 9.71
CA GLY A 47 10.76 0.01 9.87
C GLY A 47 9.35 0.04 10.44
N PRO A 48 8.82 1.25 10.72
CA PRO A 48 7.40 1.42 10.93
C PRO A 48 6.66 1.15 9.62
N PHE A 49 5.57 0.40 9.72
CA PHE A 49 4.62 0.21 8.64
C PHE A 49 3.35 0.98 8.99
N CYS A 50 2.67 1.51 7.97
CA CYS A 50 1.31 2.01 8.11
C CYS A 50 0.32 1.06 7.42
N LYS A 51 -0.97 1.32 7.61
CA LYS A 51 -2.04 0.59 6.94
C LYS A 51 -2.98 1.58 6.28
N PHE A 52 -3.44 1.27 5.08
CA PHE A 52 -4.54 1.95 4.40
C PHE A 52 -5.53 0.90 3.91
N THR A 53 -6.72 1.34 3.52
CA THR A 53 -7.77 0.46 2.98
C THR A 53 -8.38 1.14 1.76
N ILE A 54 -8.50 0.40 0.66
CA ILE A 54 -9.24 0.84 -0.51
C ILE A 54 -10.76 0.66 -0.24
N PRO A 55 -11.62 1.65 -0.54
CA PRO A 55 -13.06 1.53 -0.33
C PRO A 55 -13.67 0.29 -1.02
N LYS A 56 -14.46 -0.49 -0.26
CA LYS A 56 -15.13 -1.71 -0.75
C LYS A 56 -16.15 -1.48 -1.87
N ALA A 57 -16.63 -0.24 -2.04
CA ALA A 57 -17.58 0.12 -3.09
C ALA A 57 -16.95 0.08 -4.50
N ILE A 58 -15.61 0.03 -4.59
CA ILE A 58 -14.90 -0.10 -5.84
C ILE A 58 -14.92 -1.57 -6.26
N VAL A 59 -15.84 -1.91 -7.16
CA VAL A 59 -15.98 -3.26 -7.72
C VAL A 59 -15.52 -3.20 -9.18
N ALA A 60 -14.25 -3.54 -9.41
CA ALA A 60 -13.65 -3.55 -10.73
C ALA A 60 -12.58 -4.64 -10.84
N SER A 61 -12.49 -5.26 -12.01
CA SER A 61 -11.37 -6.11 -12.41
C SER A 61 -10.45 -5.36 -13.40
N GLY A 62 -9.22 -5.82 -13.52
CA GLY A 62 -8.20 -5.25 -14.41
C GLY A 62 -6.95 -4.79 -13.67
N VAL A 63 -6.19 -3.90 -14.30
CA VAL A 63 -4.91 -3.39 -13.80
C VAL A 63 -5.14 -2.08 -13.05
N TYR A 64 -4.51 -1.92 -11.89
CA TYR A 64 -4.53 -0.69 -11.10
C TYR A 64 -3.12 -0.16 -10.83
N ALA A 65 -3.02 1.15 -10.70
CA ALA A 65 -1.78 1.85 -10.36
C ALA A 65 -1.95 2.61 -9.04
N MET A 66 -0.97 2.47 -8.14
CA MET A 66 -0.84 3.33 -6.98
C MET A 66 0.22 4.38 -7.25
N THR A 67 -0.12 5.63 -6.96
CA THR A 67 0.79 6.77 -7.14
C THR A 67 1.02 7.48 -5.82
N ALA A 68 2.21 8.04 -5.65
CA ALA A 68 2.55 8.97 -4.57
C ALA A 68 3.33 10.12 -5.19
N ASP A 69 2.94 11.36 -4.88
CA ASP A 69 3.49 12.60 -5.45
C ASP A 69 3.49 12.59 -7.00
N GLY A 70 2.38 12.11 -7.59
CA GLY A 70 2.22 12.00 -9.05
C GLY A 70 3.08 10.92 -9.72
N LYS A 71 3.88 10.15 -8.96
CA LYS A 71 4.74 9.08 -9.50
C LYS A 71 4.16 7.72 -9.19
N VAL A 72 4.17 6.82 -10.18
CA VAL A 72 3.78 5.41 -9.99
C VAL A 72 4.74 4.74 -9.01
N LYS A 73 4.19 4.09 -7.99
CA LYS A 73 4.94 3.32 -6.99
C LYS A 73 4.66 1.82 -7.06
N TYR A 74 3.48 1.46 -7.56
CA TYR A 74 3.04 0.07 -7.66
C TYR A 74 2.04 -0.09 -8.79
N ILE A 75 2.14 -1.20 -9.52
CA ILE A 75 1.15 -1.68 -10.49
C ILE A 75 0.73 -3.08 -10.04
N GLY A 76 -0.57 -3.33 -10.01
CA GLY A 76 -1.12 -4.64 -9.68
C GLY A 76 -2.34 -4.97 -10.53
N GLU A 77 -2.85 -6.19 -10.37
CA GLU A 77 -4.07 -6.65 -11.03
C GLU A 77 -5.12 -7.13 -10.01
N CYS A 78 -6.39 -7.05 -10.41
CA CYS A 78 -7.54 -7.56 -9.68
C CYS A 78 -8.39 -8.39 -10.64
N GLN A 79 -8.66 -9.65 -10.32
CA GLN A 79 -9.50 -10.52 -11.16
C GLN A 79 -10.99 -10.52 -10.75
N ASN A 80 -11.28 -10.00 -9.54
CA ASN A 80 -12.59 -9.92 -8.88
C ASN A 80 -13.29 -11.26 -8.69
#